data_AF-A0A6P6W045-F1
#
_entry.id   AF-A0A6P6W045-F1
#
_cell.length_a   1.000
_cell.length_b   1.000
_cell.length_c   1.000
_cell.angle_alpha   90.00
_cell.angle_beta   90.00
_cell.angle_gamma   90.00
#
_symmetry.space_group_name_H-M   'P 1'
#
loop_
_entity.id
_entity.type
_entity.pdbx_description
1 polymer ?
#
loop_
_entity_poly.entity_id
_entity_poly.type
_entity_poly.pdbx_seq_one_letter_code
_entity_poly.pdbx_strand_id
1 'polypeptide(L)'
;MDACVDFVQSLVTDMVLNIFERLDDPADLVRASVVSRHWQDFVIATGLSKQLCVEFYPQLANVEHVTESNSRTITLNHAGASNSLEWDILERDHKVYASLSQVLTKLISSPVECIAEAFSASSTDNYPDESIVNTLDPRDRFALRASYWSSKGHKDPSVPETLIYKLKADFCVITEIDIQPFEAFFQPGDPIYSAKSVRFRMGHPKSPTDIEDDLSYLPLQQPADDKFIWTYTSEEFAMTQENRLQHFKFSQPALCIGGFLQIELLGRVQQQEMDGLLYICVSHVKVLGRPLSPAFHVEILEPSGKFLLKYCPHALQHTLQSKEPELAPMPIIATEDVFWGRVGLLQYLVGGNQEADGPFDSDDEENEMDQFVL
;
A
#
# COMPACT_ATOMS: atom_id res chain seq x y z
N MET A 1 58.38 13.38 -11.98
CA MET A 1 56.98 12.91 -12.02
C MET A 1 56.18 14.04 -11.42
N ASP A 2 55.51 14.83 -12.25
CA ASP A 2 54.59 15.85 -11.75
C ASP A 2 53.48 15.12 -10.99
N ALA A 3 53.23 15.54 -9.75
CA ALA A 3 52.10 15.03 -8.99
C ALA A 3 50.84 15.44 -9.75
N CYS A 4 50.14 14.48 -10.35
CA CYS A 4 48.86 14.73 -10.99
C CYS A 4 47.89 15.17 -9.89
N VAL A 5 47.60 16.47 -9.84
CA VAL A 5 46.65 17.05 -8.89
C VAL A 5 45.25 16.63 -9.31
N ASP A 6 44.44 16.19 -8.34
CA ASP A 6 43.08 15.77 -8.61
C ASP A 6 42.23 16.95 -9.11
N PHE A 7 41.31 16.68 -10.04
CA PHE A 7 40.35 17.68 -10.54
C PHE A 7 39.59 18.36 -9.40
N VAL A 8 39.12 17.59 -8.42
CA VAL A 8 38.35 18.11 -7.27
C VAL A 8 39.22 19.03 -6.40
N GLN A 9 40.52 18.76 -6.33
CA GLN A 9 41.48 19.60 -5.58
C GLN A 9 41.91 20.85 -6.35
N SER A 10 41.69 20.87 -7.67
CA SER A 10 42.11 21.97 -8.55
C SER A 10 41.07 23.09 -8.67
N LEU A 11 39.85 22.87 -8.14
CA LEU A 11 38.73 23.79 -8.21
C LEU A 11 38.27 24.23 -6.81
N VAL A 12 37.57 25.36 -6.74
CA VAL A 12 36.89 25.80 -5.51
C VAL A 12 35.70 24.88 -5.24
N THR A 13 35.46 24.53 -3.97
CA THR A 13 34.38 23.63 -3.52
C THR A 13 33.04 23.92 -4.19
N ASP A 14 32.62 25.18 -4.25
CA ASP A 14 31.33 25.57 -4.87
C ASP A 14 31.27 25.23 -6.36
N MET A 15 32.39 25.31 -7.09
CA MET A 15 32.45 24.92 -8.50
C MET A 15 32.33 23.41 -8.65
N VAL A 16 33.02 22.65 -7.80
CA VAL A 16 32.92 21.18 -7.80
C VAL A 16 31.48 20.76 -7.48
N LEU A 17 30.85 21.38 -6.49
CA LEU A 17 29.46 21.09 -6.13
C LEU A 17 28.53 21.36 -7.32
N ASN A 18 28.63 22.53 -7.94
CA ASN A 18 27.84 22.88 -9.12
C ASN A 18 28.02 21.91 -10.31
N ILE A 19 29.19 21.27 -10.43
CA ILE A 19 29.44 20.26 -11.48
C ILE A 19 28.79 18.93 -11.11
N PHE A 20 28.93 18.50 -9.87
CA PHE A 20 28.39 17.23 -9.40
C PHE A 20 26.86 17.26 -9.26
N GLU A 21 26.26 18.41 -8.93
CA GLU A 21 24.80 18.61 -8.96
C GLU A 21 24.20 18.48 -10.37
N ARG A 22 25.01 18.46 -11.43
CA ARG A 22 24.56 18.15 -12.79
C ARG A 22 24.51 16.65 -13.09
N LEU A 23 24.95 15.81 -12.15
CA LEU A 23 24.85 14.35 -12.25
C LEU A 23 23.49 13.92 -11.69
N ASP A 24 22.47 13.99 -12.54
CA ASP A 24 21.07 13.65 -12.23
C ASP A 24 20.79 12.13 -12.27
N ASP A 25 21.63 11.34 -12.97
CA ASP A 25 21.62 9.88 -12.87
C ASP A 25 22.36 9.42 -11.59
N PRO A 26 21.68 8.73 -10.65
CA PRO A 26 22.35 8.20 -9.47
C PRO A 26 23.52 7.27 -9.79
N ALA A 27 23.49 6.58 -10.93
CA ALA A 27 24.59 5.74 -11.35
C ALA A 27 25.82 6.56 -11.78
N ASP A 28 25.65 7.79 -12.27
CA ASP A 28 26.77 8.71 -12.54
C ASP A 28 27.44 9.18 -11.26
N LEU A 29 26.69 9.47 -10.18
CA LEU A 29 27.28 9.79 -8.88
C LEU A 29 28.11 8.62 -8.32
N VAL A 30 27.65 7.39 -8.48
CA VAL A 30 28.42 6.19 -8.08
C VAL A 30 29.65 6.00 -8.97
N ARG A 31 29.55 6.27 -10.27
CA ARG A 31 30.72 6.25 -11.18
C ARG A 31 31.74 7.33 -10.83
N ALA A 32 31.26 8.52 -10.47
CA ALA A 32 32.09 9.65 -10.03
C ALA A 32 32.85 9.29 -8.74
N SER A 33 32.21 8.64 -7.77
CA SER A 33 32.85 8.29 -6.50
C SER A 33 33.96 7.24 -6.61
N VAL A 34 34.09 6.52 -7.74
CA VAL A 34 35.18 5.55 -7.98
C VAL A 34 36.36 6.11 -8.78
N VAL A 35 36.29 7.37 -9.23
CA VAL A 35 37.36 8.02 -10.02
C VAL A 35 38.63 8.20 -9.19
N SER A 36 38.50 8.69 -7.96
CA SER A 36 39.59 8.87 -7.01
C SER A 36 39.06 8.97 -5.58
N ARG A 37 39.97 8.93 -4.59
CA ARG A 37 39.58 9.16 -3.18
C ARG A 37 39.03 10.56 -2.95
N HIS A 38 39.56 11.58 -3.63
CA HIS A 38 39.06 12.96 -3.46
C HIS A 38 37.65 13.13 -4.01
N TRP A 39 37.32 12.46 -5.12
CA TRP A 39 35.94 12.44 -5.63
C TRP A 39 35.01 11.70 -4.68
N GLN A 40 35.45 10.55 -4.17
CA GLN A 40 34.70 9.78 -3.19
C GLN A 40 34.40 10.60 -1.93
N ASP A 41 35.45 11.18 -1.33
CA ASP A 41 35.34 12.00 -0.12
C ASP A 41 34.45 13.21 -0.37
N PHE A 42 34.54 13.85 -1.54
CA PHE A 42 33.67 14.97 -1.87
C PHE A 42 32.19 14.56 -1.94
N VAL A 43 31.87 13.46 -2.62
CA VAL A 43 30.48 12.95 -2.74
C VAL A 43 29.93 12.53 -1.38
N ILE A 44 30.74 11.91 -0.53
CA ILE A 44 30.36 11.52 0.84
C ILE A 44 30.13 12.76 1.70
N ALA A 45 31.09 13.70 1.71
CA ALA A 45 31.03 14.91 2.53
C ALA A 45 29.85 15.82 2.19
N THR A 46 29.47 15.88 0.91
CA THR A 46 28.36 16.72 0.43
C THR A 46 27.00 16.05 0.53
N GLY A 47 26.95 14.72 0.76
CA GLY A 47 25.70 13.98 0.87
C GLY A 47 24.88 13.92 -0.42
N LEU A 48 25.52 14.05 -1.59
CA LEU A 48 24.84 14.15 -2.90
C LEU A 48 23.91 12.97 -3.19
N SER A 49 24.30 11.74 -2.83
CA SER A 49 23.43 10.57 -3.00
C SER A 49 22.10 10.70 -2.26
N LYS A 50 22.12 11.26 -1.04
CA LYS A 50 20.91 11.52 -0.24
C LYS A 50 20.07 12.62 -0.89
N GLN A 51 20.71 13.71 -1.30
CA GLN A 51 20.02 14.84 -1.94
C GLN A 51 19.29 14.40 -3.20
N LEU A 52 19.96 13.65 -4.08
CA LEU A 52 19.35 13.14 -5.30
C LEU A 52 18.20 12.15 -5.01
N CYS A 53 18.35 11.26 -4.02
CA CYS A 53 17.26 10.42 -3.56
C CYS A 53 16.04 11.23 -3.10
N VAL A 54 16.25 12.31 -2.34
CA VAL A 54 15.18 13.18 -1.82
C VAL A 54 14.54 13.99 -2.95
N GLU A 55 15.30 14.41 -3.95
CA GLU A 55 14.77 15.07 -5.14
C GLU A 55 13.80 14.17 -5.90
N PHE A 56 14.19 12.90 -6.14
CA PHE A 56 13.29 11.94 -6.75
C PHE A 56 12.13 11.55 -5.82
N TYR A 57 12.39 11.40 -4.53
CA TYR A 57 11.42 10.90 -3.56
C TYR A 57 11.39 11.80 -2.32
N PRO A 58 10.60 12.89 -2.34
CA PRO A 58 10.56 13.87 -1.24
C PRO A 58 10.24 13.28 0.13
N GLN A 59 9.56 12.13 0.18
CA GLN A 59 9.25 11.41 1.42
C GLN A 59 10.51 10.99 2.18
N LEU A 60 11.64 10.79 1.49
CA LEU A 60 12.92 10.45 2.10
C LEU A 60 13.54 11.59 2.92
N ALA A 61 13.06 12.83 2.76
CA ALA A 61 13.49 13.94 3.61
C ALA A 61 13.15 13.73 5.09
N ASN A 62 12.13 12.91 5.37
CA ASN A 62 11.69 12.56 6.72
C ASN A 62 12.52 11.42 7.35
N VAL A 63 13.54 10.88 6.66
CA VAL A 63 14.46 9.90 7.25
C VAL A 63 15.41 10.61 8.23
N GLU A 64 15.25 10.30 9.51
CA GLU A 64 16.05 10.86 10.59
C GLU A 64 17.35 10.10 10.81
N HIS A 65 17.28 8.77 10.72
CA HIS A 65 18.40 7.89 11.00
C HIS A 65 18.53 6.80 9.95
N VAL A 66 19.77 6.40 9.69
CA VAL A 66 20.10 5.28 8.82
C VAL A 66 20.92 4.27 9.61
N THR A 67 20.55 3.00 9.52
CA THR A 67 21.28 1.91 10.16
C THR A 67 21.61 0.82 9.15
N GLU A 68 22.77 0.20 9.34
CA GLU A 68 23.21 -0.94 8.55
C GLU A 68 23.34 -2.16 9.48
N SER A 69 22.68 -3.27 9.14
CA SER A 69 22.62 -4.48 9.99
C SER A 69 23.97 -5.13 10.29
N ASN A 70 25.04 -4.70 9.60
CA ASN A 70 26.41 -5.20 9.78
C ASN A 70 27.29 -4.29 10.63
N SER A 71 26.78 -3.18 11.15
CA SER A 71 27.55 -2.33 12.05
C SER A 71 27.69 -3.05 13.38
N ARG A 72 28.82 -3.75 13.58
CA ARG A 72 29.27 -4.19 14.91
C ARG A 72 28.92 -3.06 15.87
N THR A 73 28.16 -3.37 16.92
CA THR A 73 27.87 -2.45 18.02
C THR A 73 29.17 -1.80 18.44
N ILE A 74 29.43 -0.58 17.96
CA ILE A 74 30.52 0.23 18.50
C ILE A 74 29.98 0.62 19.85
N THR A 75 30.35 -0.17 20.85
CA THR A 75 30.24 0.22 22.26
C THR A 75 30.76 1.64 22.33
N LEU A 76 29.88 2.59 22.65
CA LEU A 76 30.17 4.00 22.89
C LEU A 76 31.10 4.14 24.09
N ASN A 77 32.35 3.75 23.92
CA ASN A 77 33.46 4.08 24.78
C ASN A 77 34.47 4.76 23.88
N HIS A 78 34.51 6.09 23.90
CA HIS A 78 35.74 6.88 24.05
C HIS A 78 35.44 8.36 23.81
N ALA A 79 35.54 9.13 24.90
CA ALA A 79 35.62 10.58 24.89
C ALA A 79 36.83 11.01 24.04
N GLY A 80 36.56 11.63 22.87
CA GLY A 80 37.60 12.20 22.00
C GLY A 80 37.35 12.16 20.48
N ALA A 81 36.22 11.64 19.99
CA ALA A 81 36.08 11.14 18.60
C ALA A 81 34.96 11.79 17.74
N SER A 82 34.65 13.08 17.92
CA SER A 82 33.50 13.71 17.22
C SER A 82 33.59 13.64 15.68
N ASN A 83 34.76 13.97 15.10
CA ASN A 83 34.92 14.03 13.64
C ASN A 83 34.99 12.64 12.98
N SER A 84 35.51 11.63 13.70
CA SER A 84 35.56 10.25 13.18
C SER A 84 34.16 9.64 13.12
N LEU A 85 33.33 9.89 14.15
CA LEU A 85 31.96 9.41 14.20
C LEU A 85 31.09 10.07 13.13
N GLU A 86 31.27 11.37 12.89
CA GLU A 86 30.57 12.10 11.83
C GLU A 86 30.90 11.55 10.44
N TRP A 87 32.17 11.26 10.17
CA TRP A 87 32.58 10.66 8.90
C TRP A 87 31.99 9.25 8.70
N ASP A 88 32.00 8.42 9.73
CA ASP A 88 31.38 7.09 9.70
C ASP A 88 29.85 7.17 9.42
N ILE A 89 29.19 8.26 9.82
CA ILE A 89 27.78 8.54 9.49
C ILE A 89 27.64 8.88 8.02
N LEU A 90 28.43 9.81 7.51
CA LEU A 90 28.36 10.24 6.11
C LEU A 90 28.66 9.08 5.14
N GLU A 91 29.66 8.24 5.44
CA GLU A 91 30.00 7.08 4.62
C GLU A 91 28.85 6.05 4.59
N ARG A 92 28.24 5.79 5.75
CA ARG A 92 27.07 4.90 5.86
C ARG A 92 25.89 5.43 5.06
N ASP A 93 25.56 6.70 5.24
CA ASP A 93 24.45 7.34 4.53
C ASP A 93 24.69 7.29 3.03
N HIS A 94 25.89 7.68 2.56
CA HIS A 94 26.25 7.61 1.15
C HIS A 94 26.03 6.20 0.58
N LYS A 95 26.55 5.16 1.27
CA LYS A 95 26.41 3.77 0.85
C LYS A 95 24.95 3.33 0.77
N VAL A 96 24.13 3.69 1.76
CA VAL A 96 22.71 3.30 1.83
C VAL A 96 21.91 4.00 0.73
N TYR A 97 22.04 5.32 0.57
CA TYR A 97 21.31 6.06 -0.46
C TYR A 97 21.78 5.73 -1.89
N ALA A 98 23.08 5.47 -2.09
CA ALA A 98 23.58 4.96 -3.36
C ALA A 98 22.99 3.58 -3.70
N SER A 99 22.93 2.68 -2.71
CA SER A 99 22.33 1.34 -2.88
C SER A 99 20.83 1.45 -3.14
N LEU A 100 20.13 2.33 -2.41
CA LEU A 100 18.71 2.58 -2.58
C LEU A 100 18.43 3.09 -4.01
N SER A 101 19.14 4.11 -4.46
CA SER A 101 19.01 4.64 -5.82
C SER A 101 19.21 3.57 -6.89
N GLN A 102 20.21 2.70 -6.71
CA GLN A 102 20.46 1.59 -7.62
C GLN A 102 19.25 0.65 -7.71
N VAL A 103 18.64 0.32 -6.57
CA VAL A 103 17.46 -0.54 -6.49
C VAL A 103 16.27 0.15 -7.15
N LEU A 104 15.99 1.39 -6.78
CA LEU A 104 14.89 2.19 -7.34
C LEU A 104 14.98 2.25 -8.87
N THR A 105 16.16 2.48 -9.42
CA THR A 105 16.38 2.56 -10.88
C THR A 105 16.19 1.20 -11.58
N LYS A 106 16.70 0.11 -10.99
CA LYS A 106 16.67 -1.21 -11.62
C LYS A 106 15.30 -1.90 -11.53
N LEU A 107 14.57 -1.69 -10.44
CA LEU A 107 13.37 -2.45 -10.13
C LEU A 107 12.15 -2.04 -10.98
N ILE A 108 12.14 -0.84 -11.55
CA ILE A 108 11.02 -0.32 -12.37
C ILE A 108 10.71 -1.22 -13.58
N SER A 109 11.67 -1.99 -14.07
CA SER A 109 11.52 -2.78 -15.30
C SER A 109 10.73 -4.09 -15.15
N SER A 110 10.40 -4.53 -13.93
CA SER A 110 9.71 -5.81 -13.71
C SER A 110 8.80 -5.75 -12.46
N PRO A 111 7.68 -5.01 -12.51
CA PRO A 111 6.78 -4.90 -11.37
C PRO A 111 6.08 -6.23 -11.07
N VAL A 112 5.69 -6.40 -9.81
CA VAL A 112 4.94 -7.55 -9.26
C VAL A 112 3.67 -7.03 -8.57
N GLU A 113 2.72 -7.91 -8.30
CA GLU A 113 1.53 -7.54 -7.52
C GLU A 113 1.92 -7.21 -6.07
N CYS A 114 1.50 -6.07 -5.56
CA CYS A 114 1.87 -5.54 -4.25
C CYS A 114 0.78 -5.64 -3.18
N ILE A 115 -0.50 -5.83 -3.51
CA ILE A 115 -1.55 -5.99 -2.49
C ILE A 115 -1.34 -7.30 -1.72
N ALA A 116 -1.37 -7.21 -0.39
CA ALA A 116 -1.41 -8.36 0.51
C ALA A 116 -2.85 -8.67 0.94
N GLU A 117 -3.57 -7.64 1.40
CA GLU A 117 -4.92 -7.77 1.94
C GLU A 117 -5.75 -6.51 1.69
N ALA A 118 -7.06 -6.70 1.53
CA ALA A 118 -8.03 -5.62 1.60
C ALA A 118 -8.21 -5.23 3.07
N PHE A 119 -8.24 -3.94 3.35
CA PHE A 119 -8.16 -3.44 4.72
C PHE A 119 -9.45 -2.75 5.17
N SER A 120 -9.93 -1.75 4.43
CA SER A 120 -11.16 -1.04 4.77
C SER A 120 -11.78 -0.35 3.55
N ALA A 121 -13.09 -0.20 3.55
CA ALA A 121 -13.82 0.71 2.67
C ALA A 121 -14.54 1.79 3.51
N SER A 122 -14.64 3.01 2.98
CA SER A 122 -15.42 4.09 3.61
C SER A 122 -16.89 3.72 3.85
N SER A 123 -17.45 2.92 2.95
CA SER A 123 -18.78 2.34 3.12
C SER A 123 -18.91 1.03 2.36
N THR A 124 -19.96 0.26 2.67
CA THR A 124 -20.37 -0.91 1.91
C THR A 124 -21.90 -1.02 1.96
N ASP A 125 -22.56 -1.28 0.83
CA ASP A 125 -24.03 -1.38 0.78
C ASP A 125 -24.51 -2.72 1.33
N ASN A 126 -24.35 -3.82 0.59
CA ASN A 126 -24.80 -5.14 1.02
C ASN A 126 -23.65 -6.01 1.56
N TYR A 127 -23.18 -5.71 2.77
CA TYR A 127 -22.13 -6.51 3.42
C TYR A 127 -22.66 -7.85 3.96
N PRO A 128 -21.90 -8.96 3.84
CA PRO A 128 -20.54 -9.08 3.30
C PRO A 128 -20.48 -9.35 1.80
N ASP A 129 -21.61 -9.50 1.12
CA ASP A 129 -21.68 -9.94 -0.27
C ASP A 129 -20.99 -8.98 -1.24
N GLU A 130 -21.03 -7.67 -0.97
CA GLU A 130 -20.42 -6.60 -1.78
C GLU A 130 -19.17 -5.99 -1.12
N SER A 131 -18.41 -6.80 -0.39
CA SER A 131 -17.23 -6.36 0.37
C SER A 131 -16.03 -6.02 -0.52
N ILE A 132 -15.16 -5.13 -0.03
CA ILE A 132 -13.85 -4.79 -0.62
C ILE A 132 -12.99 -6.03 -0.90
N VAL A 133 -13.15 -7.12 -0.13
CA VAL A 133 -12.42 -8.38 -0.34
C VAL A 133 -12.64 -8.95 -1.75
N ASN A 134 -13.81 -8.73 -2.35
CA ASN A 134 -14.12 -9.19 -3.71
C ASN A 134 -13.21 -8.54 -4.76
N THR A 135 -12.69 -7.34 -4.50
CA THR A 135 -11.79 -6.62 -5.42
C THR A 135 -10.42 -7.28 -5.59
N LEU A 136 -10.06 -8.23 -4.72
CA LEU A 136 -8.80 -8.96 -4.80
C LEU A 136 -8.83 -10.06 -5.87
N ASP A 137 -10.02 -10.52 -6.28
CA ASP A 137 -10.18 -11.52 -7.34
C ASP A 137 -10.36 -10.80 -8.70
N PRO A 138 -9.62 -11.19 -9.75
CA PRO A 138 -9.80 -10.58 -11.08
C PRO A 138 -11.14 -10.93 -11.74
N ARG A 139 -11.90 -11.89 -11.21
CA ARG A 139 -13.19 -12.30 -11.76
C ARG A 139 -14.30 -11.47 -11.14
N ASP A 140 -15.03 -10.75 -11.98
CA ASP A 140 -16.28 -10.06 -11.63
C ASP A 140 -17.48 -11.02 -11.49
N ARG A 141 -17.28 -12.33 -11.80
CA ARG A 141 -18.25 -13.40 -11.65
C ARG A 141 -17.62 -14.65 -11.01
N PHE A 142 -18.14 -15.04 -9.86
CA PHE A 142 -17.71 -16.25 -9.16
C PHE A 142 -18.90 -17.16 -8.82
N ALA A 143 -18.85 -18.43 -9.25
CA ALA A 143 -19.88 -19.43 -8.98
C ALA A 143 -21.32 -18.95 -9.30
N LEU A 144 -21.50 -18.26 -10.43
CA LEU A 144 -22.75 -17.64 -10.91
C LEU A 144 -23.22 -16.40 -10.11
N ARG A 145 -22.39 -15.87 -9.20
CA ARG A 145 -22.65 -14.63 -8.47
C ARG A 145 -21.75 -13.52 -8.96
N ALA A 146 -22.25 -12.28 -8.91
CA ALA A 146 -21.42 -11.11 -9.11
C ALA A 146 -20.40 -10.96 -7.97
N SER A 147 -19.18 -10.54 -8.31
CA SER A 147 -18.07 -10.35 -7.37
C SER A 147 -17.53 -8.94 -7.55
N TYR A 148 -17.88 -8.06 -6.61
CA TYR A 148 -17.51 -6.65 -6.64
C TYR A 148 -17.63 -6.06 -5.23
N TRP A 149 -17.04 -4.89 -5.04
CA TRP A 149 -17.36 -4.00 -3.94
C TRP A 149 -18.39 -2.96 -4.38
N SER A 150 -19.31 -2.59 -3.50
CA SER A 150 -20.31 -1.53 -3.71
C SER A 150 -20.31 -0.53 -2.55
N SER A 151 -20.23 0.76 -2.87
CA SER A 151 -20.46 1.84 -1.90
C SER A 151 -21.91 1.88 -1.43
N LYS A 152 -22.20 2.50 -0.28
CA LYS A 152 -23.57 2.95 0.00
C LYS A 152 -24.03 4.02 -0.99
N GLY A 153 -25.32 4.01 -1.30
CA GLY A 153 -25.95 5.00 -2.18
C GLY A 153 -25.91 6.40 -1.59
N HIS A 154 -25.63 7.41 -2.42
CA HIS A 154 -25.61 8.81 -2.01
C HIS A 154 -26.32 9.72 -3.01
N LYS A 155 -26.97 10.79 -2.53
CA LYS A 155 -27.67 11.76 -3.42
C LYS A 155 -26.73 12.76 -4.06
N ASP A 156 -25.72 13.20 -3.32
CA ASP A 156 -24.71 14.14 -3.81
C ASP A 156 -23.64 13.37 -4.62
N PRO A 157 -23.46 13.67 -5.92
CA PRO A 157 -22.44 13.04 -6.75
C PRO A 157 -21.01 13.40 -6.34
N SER A 158 -20.79 14.45 -5.55
CA SER A 158 -19.45 14.91 -5.16
C SER A 158 -18.87 14.17 -3.95
N VAL A 159 -19.69 13.41 -3.20
CA VAL A 159 -19.21 12.66 -2.03
C VAL A 159 -18.37 11.46 -2.49
N PRO A 160 -17.08 11.43 -2.09
CA PRO A 160 -16.15 10.39 -2.52
C PRO A 160 -16.35 9.09 -1.74
N GLU A 161 -15.72 8.03 -2.21
CA GLU A 161 -15.51 6.78 -1.47
C GLU A 161 -14.02 6.46 -1.43
N THR A 162 -13.59 5.70 -0.43
CA THR A 162 -12.22 5.27 -0.25
C THR A 162 -12.12 3.77 -0.06
N LEU A 163 -11.09 3.17 -0.68
CA LEU A 163 -10.69 1.78 -0.49
C LEU A 163 -9.25 1.77 0.01
N ILE A 164 -9.00 1.11 1.13
CA ILE A 164 -7.68 0.99 1.75
C ILE A 164 -7.20 -0.45 1.62
N TYR A 165 -5.96 -0.61 1.18
CA TYR A 165 -5.27 -1.88 1.03
C TYR A 165 -3.95 -1.85 1.80
N LYS A 166 -3.57 -3.00 2.35
CA LYS A 166 -2.23 -3.22 2.88
C LYS A 166 -1.39 -3.92 1.82
N LEU A 167 -0.16 -3.47 1.69
CA LEU A 167 0.80 -3.97 0.73
C LEU A 167 1.66 -5.08 1.35
N LYS A 168 2.26 -5.92 0.51
CA LYS A 168 3.14 -7.03 0.92
C LYS A 168 4.41 -6.58 1.65
N ALA A 169 4.75 -5.30 1.57
CA ALA A 169 5.89 -4.72 2.26
C ALA A 169 5.63 -3.27 2.64
N ASP A 170 6.17 -2.88 3.79
CA ASP A 170 6.05 -1.52 4.33
C ASP A 170 6.89 -0.50 3.56
N PHE A 171 7.80 -0.97 2.72
CA PHE A 171 8.63 -0.11 1.89
C PHE A 171 8.68 -0.66 0.46
N CYS A 172 8.00 0.03 -0.45
CA CYS A 172 7.86 -0.41 -1.84
C CYS A 172 7.76 0.78 -2.80
N VAL A 173 8.12 0.54 -4.05
CA VAL A 173 7.91 1.47 -5.17
C VAL A 173 6.72 1.01 -5.97
N ILE A 174 5.75 1.87 -6.20
CA ILE A 174 4.56 1.60 -6.99
C ILE A 174 4.67 2.31 -8.33
N THR A 175 4.51 1.56 -9.43
CA THR A 175 4.62 2.08 -10.79
C THR A 175 3.26 2.29 -11.45
N GLU A 176 2.28 1.47 -11.09
CA GLU A 176 0.97 1.43 -11.74
C GLU A 176 -0.08 0.88 -10.77
N ILE A 177 -1.29 1.43 -10.83
CA ILE A 177 -2.46 0.91 -10.13
C ILE A 177 -3.54 0.72 -11.17
N ASP A 178 -4.16 -0.46 -11.19
CA ASP A 178 -5.23 -0.77 -12.12
C ASP A 178 -6.54 -0.97 -11.37
N ILE A 179 -7.63 -0.45 -11.94
CA ILE A 179 -8.99 -0.57 -11.36
C ILE A 179 -9.96 -0.96 -12.46
N GLN A 180 -10.82 -1.94 -12.17
CA GLN A 180 -11.93 -2.31 -13.02
C GLN A 180 -13.26 -1.88 -12.36
N PRO A 181 -14.00 -0.91 -12.93
CA PRO A 181 -15.38 -0.65 -12.54
C PRO A 181 -16.28 -1.84 -12.79
N PHE A 182 -17.32 -1.99 -11.98
CA PHE A 182 -18.29 -3.08 -12.14
C PHE A 182 -19.48 -2.68 -13.02
N GLU A 183 -19.85 -3.59 -13.92
CA GLU A 183 -21.09 -3.56 -14.69
C GLU A 183 -22.14 -4.44 -14.00
N ALA A 184 -23.25 -3.82 -13.60
CA ALA A 184 -24.35 -4.53 -12.99
C ALA A 184 -25.19 -5.24 -14.05
N PHE A 185 -24.63 -6.30 -14.65
CA PHE A 185 -25.23 -7.13 -15.70
C PHE A 185 -26.57 -7.81 -15.34
N PHE A 186 -27.01 -7.65 -14.09
CA PHE A 186 -28.29 -8.13 -13.57
C PHE A 186 -29.35 -7.02 -13.52
N GLN A 187 -28.99 -5.78 -13.84
CA GLN A 187 -29.88 -4.63 -13.92
C GLN A 187 -30.20 -4.30 -15.39
N PRO A 188 -31.39 -3.75 -15.70
CA PRO A 188 -31.73 -3.34 -17.06
C PRO A 188 -30.71 -2.36 -17.65
N GLY A 189 -30.20 -2.66 -18.84
CA GLY A 189 -29.25 -1.80 -19.56
C GLY A 189 -27.79 -1.94 -19.12
N ASP A 190 -27.47 -2.91 -18.25
CA ASP A 190 -26.12 -3.24 -17.81
C ASP A 190 -25.30 -2.00 -17.36
N PRO A 191 -25.81 -1.20 -16.40
CA PRO A 191 -25.19 0.06 -16.00
C PRO A 191 -23.82 -0.16 -15.35
N ILE A 192 -22.90 0.76 -15.59
CA ILE A 192 -21.53 0.72 -15.07
C ILE A 192 -21.38 1.75 -13.95
N TYR A 193 -21.05 1.28 -12.75
CA TYR A 193 -20.99 2.11 -11.55
C TYR A 193 -19.56 2.64 -11.29
N SER A 194 -19.00 3.35 -12.25
CA SER A 194 -17.67 3.95 -12.14
C SER A 194 -17.69 5.34 -11.49
N ALA A 195 -16.62 5.68 -10.79
CA ALA A 195 -16.27 7.07 -10.46
C ALA A 195 -15.87 7.89 -11.71
N LYS A 196 -15.79 9.22 -11.59
CA LYS A 196 -15.32 10.13 -12.65
C LYS A 196 -13.80 10.19 -12.72
N SER A 197 -13.16 10.25 -11.56
CA SER A 197 -11.71 10.24 -11.42
C SER A 197 -11.29 9.45 -10.18
N VAL A 198 -10.01 9.10 -10.12
CA VAL A 198 -9.40 8.43 -8.99
C VAL A 198 -8.15 9.16 -8.53
N ARG A 199 -7.86 9.10 -7.23
CA ARG A 199 -6.62 9.60 -6.64
C ARG A 199 -6.02 8.56 -5.71
N PHE A 200 -4.70 8.46 -5.70
CA PHE A 200 -3.98 7.48 -4.91
C PHE A 200 -3.20 8.15 -3.79
N ARG A 201 -3.30 7.60 -2.58
CA ARG A 201 -2.50 8.03 -1.43
C ARG A 201 -1.74 6.86 -0.83
N MET A 202 -0.50 7.10 -0.43
CA MET A 202 0.34 6.08 0.20
C MET A 202 0.89 6.60 1.51
N GLY A 203 1.02 5.72 2.50
CA GLY A 203 1.39 6.14 3.83
C GLY A 203 1.44 5.01 4.84
N HIS A 204 1.34 5.41 6.11
CA HIS A 204 1.44 4.53 7.25
C HIS A 204 0.35 4.82 8.29
N PRO A 205 0.06 3.87 9.19
CA PRO A 205 -0.78 4.11 10.37
C PRO A 205 -0.14 5.14 11.31
N LYS A 206 -0.97 5.87 12.05
CA LYS A 206 -0.53 6.87 13.04
C LYS A 206 0.19 6.26 14.23
N SER A 207 -0.17 5.05 14.61
CA SER A 207 0.46 4.32 15.72
C SER A 207 0.60 2.84 15.34
N PRO A 208 1.76 2.21 15.55
CA PRO A 208 1.95 0.78 15.34
C PRO A 208 0.99 -0.07 16.19
N THR A 209 0.65 0.40 17.39
CA THR A 209 -0.29 -0.26 18.30
C THR A 209 -1.72 -0.25 17.77
N ASP A 210 -2.07 0.71 16.92
CA ASP A 210 -3.37 0.72 16.24
C ASP A 210 -3.49 -0.52 15.35
N ILE A 211 -2.38 -1.01 14.77
CA ILE A 211 -2.34 -2.14 13.84
C ILE A 211 -2.69 -3.47 14.52
N GLU A 212 -2.16 -3.70 15.73
CA GLU A 212 -2.25 -5.00 16.43
C GLU A 212 -3.46 -5.14 17.36
N ASP A 213 -3.95 -4.05 17.99
CA ASP A 213 -5.05 -4.14 18.96
C ASP A 213 -6.41 -3.65 18.43
N ASP A 214 -6.44 -2.72 17.46
CA ASP A 214 -7.69 -2.09 16.97
C ASP A 214 -7.98 -2.41 15.49
N LEU A 215 -6.96 -2.43 14.63
CA LEU A 215 -7.07 -2.56 13.17
C LEU A 215 -7.25 -4.00 12.67
N SER A 216 -6.79 -5.03 13.39
CA SER A 216 -7.07 -6.44 13.04
C SER A 216 -8.54 -6.84 13.28
N TYR A 217 -9.26 -6.05 14.08
CA TYR A 217 -10.67 -6.25 14.42
C TYR A 217 -11.57 -5.13 13.91
N LEU A 218 -11.04 -4.13 13.20
CA LEU A 218 -11.89 -3.14 12.57
C LEU A 218 -12.78 -3.81 11.53
N PRO A 219 -14.09 -3.57 11.57
CA PRO A 219 -14.94 -3.98 10.47
C PRO A 219 -14.41 -3.32 9.19
N LEU A 220 -14.29 -4.10 8.11
CA LEU A 220 -13.96 -3.66 6.74
C LEU A 220 -14.84 -2.49 6.20
N GLN A 221 -15.80 -2.01 7.01
CA GLN A 221 -16.85 -1.06 6.67
C GLN A 221 -16.78 0.27 7.46
N GLN A 222 -15.73 0.53 8.23
CA GLN A 222 -15.57 1.82 8.91
C GLN A 222 -14.51 2.68 8.22
N PRO A 223 -14.82 3.96 7.92
CA PRO A 223 -13.81 4.91 7.51
C PRO A 223 -12.64 4.88 8.49
N ALA A 224 -11.45 4.57 7.99
CA ALA A 224 -10.24 4.50 8.80
C ALA A 224 -9.24 5.59 8.41
N ASP A 225 -9.62 6.50 7.52
CA ASP A 225 -8.77 7.55 6.94
C ASP A 225 -8.05 8.40 8.00
N ASP A 226 -8.73 8.64 9.14
CA ASP A 226 -8.19 9.40 10.27
C ASP A 226 -7.14 8.62 11.08
N LYS A 227 -6.97 7.32 10.84
CA LYS A 227 -5.96 6.46 11.47
C LYS A 227 -4.64 6.43 10.70
N PHE A 228 -4.56 7.08 9.52
CA PHE A 228 -3.38 7.07 8.67
C PHE A 228 -2.73 8.45 8.53
N ILE A 229 -1.44 8.43 8.19
CA ILE A 229 -0.65 9.56 7.72
C ILE A 229 -0.26 9.26 6.28
N TRP A 230 -0.77 10.07 5.36
CA TRP A 230 -0.49 9.95 3.93
C TRP A 230 0.74 10.80 3.58
N THR A 231 1.82 10.15 3.14
CA THR A 231 3.11 10.78 2.80
C THR A 231 3.24 11.04 1.31
N TYR A 232 2.39 10.42 0.49
CA TYR A 232 2.29 10.65 -0.94
C TYR A 232 0.82 10.80 -1.34
N THR A 233 0.57 11.66 -2.33
CA THR A 233 -0.74 11.85 -2.95
C THR A 233 -0.50 12.13 -4.42
N SER A 234 -1.13 11.34 -5.29
CA SER A 234 -1.01 11.50 -6.75
C SER A 234 -1.85 12.66 -7.29
N GLU A 235 -1.64 12.97 -8.56
CA GLU A 235 -2.66 13.68 -9.35
C GLU A 235 -3.95 12.85 -9.47
N GLU A 236 -5.02 13.49 -9.96
CA GLU A 236 -6.25 12.79 -10.30
C GLU A 236 -6.16 12.18 -11.69
N PHE A 237 -6.56 10.92 -11.80
CA PHE A 237 -6.67 10.23 -13.08
C PHE A 237 -8.13 10.11 -13.47
N ALA A 238 -8.47 10.49 -14.70
CA ALA A 238 -9.82 10.31 -15.21
C ALA A 238 -10.13 8.81 -15.40
N MET A 239 -11.33 8.39 -15.00
CA MET A 239 -11.79 7.02 -15.14
C MET A 239 -12.90 6.95 -16.20
N THR A 240 -12.87 5.90 -17.00
CA THR A 240 -13.86 5.65 -18.07
C THR A 240 -15.03 4.83 -17.55
N GLN A 241 -16.20 4.98 -18.16
CA GLN A 241 -17.40 4.20 -17.85
C GLN A 241 -17.39 2.89 -18.64
N GLU A 242 -16.42 2.03 -18.37
CA GLU A 242 -16.20 0.75 -19.05
C GLU A 242 -15.86 -0.36 -18.05
N ASN A 243 -16.48 -1.54 -18.17
CA ASN A 243 -16.16 -2.74 -17.40
C ASN A 243 -14.90 -3.44 -17.96
N ARG A 244 -13.77 -2.77 -17.79
CA ARG A 244 -12.44 -3.30 -18.14
C ARG A 244 -11.44 -2.82 -17.11
N LEU A 245 -10.36 -3.57 -16.97
CA LEU A 245 -9.22 -3.14 -16.17
C LEU A 245 -8.60 -1.88 -16.79
N GLN A 246 -8.65 -0.77 -16.06
CA GLN A 246 -8.11 0.53 -16.47
C GLN A 246 -6.78 0.77 -15.79
N HIS A 247 -5.81 1.27 -16.56
CA HIS A 247 -4.41 1.35 -16.14
C HIS A 247 -4.00 2.77 -15.76
N PHE A 248 -3.60 2.98 -14.51
CA PHE A 248 -3.17 4.28 -13.99
C PHE A 248 -1.67 4.25 -13.69
N LYS A 249 -0.89 4.62 -14.70
CA LYS A 249 0.58 4.65 -14.63
C LYS A 249 1.08 5.98 -14.11
N PHE A 250 2.00 5.93 -13.16
CA PHE A 250 2.68 7.13 -12.68
C PHE A 250 3.78 7.55 -13.66
N SER A 251 3.88 8.85 -13.92
CA SER A 251 4.99 9.42 -14.70
C SER A 251 6.33 9.18 -14.00
N GLN A 252 6.33 9.29 -12.68
CA GLN A 252 7.42 8.89 -11.81
C GLN A 252 6.90 7.86 -10.79
N PRO A 253 7.55 6.70 -10.64
CA PRO A 253 7.13 5.69 -9.66
C PRO A 253 7.02 6.30 -8.26
N ALA A 254 5.97 5.96 -7.53
CA ALA A 254 5.69 6.48 -6.20
C ALA A 254 6.35 5.62 -5.13
N LEU A 255 6.97 6.23 -4.12
CA LEU A 255 7.53 5.52 -2.98
C LEU A 255 6.50 5.44 -1.86
N CYS A 256 6.05 4.23 -1.53
CA CYS A 256 5.19 3.96 -0.39
C CYS A 256 6.06 3.65 0.83
N ILE A 257 5.93 4.49 1.86
CA ILE A 257 6.51 4.30 3.19
C ILE A 257 5.37 4.04 4.17
N GLY A 258 5.33 2.84 4.74
CA GLY A 258 4.30 2.38 5.67
C GLY A 258 3.47 1.19 5.21
N GLY A 259 3.50 0.85 3.92
CA GLY A 259 2.80 -0.32 3.39
C GLY A 259 1.30 -0.18 3.22
N PHE A 260 0.75 1.03 3.25
CA PHE A 260 -0.69 1.24 3.00
C PHE A 260 -0.92 2.11 1.77
N LEU A 261 -1.96 1.73 1.02
CA LEU A 261 -2.48 2.43 -0.14
C LEU A 261 -3.96 2.75 0.10
N GLN A 262 -4.35 3.98 -0.14
CA GLN A 262 -5.75 4.40 -0.27
C GLN A 262 -6.05 4.80 -1.72
N ILE A 263 -7.17 4.32 -2.23
CA ILE A 263 -7.78 4.73 -3.49
C ILE A 263 -8.97 5.61 -3.16
N GLU A 264 -8.92 6.88 -3.54
CA GLU A 264 -10.07 7.80 -3.50
C GLU A 264 -10.82 7.71 -4.83
N LEU A 265 -12.09 7.31 -4.78
CA LEU A 265 -13.02 7.23 -5.91
C LEU A 265 -13.86 8.50 -5.94
N LEU A 266 -13.58 9.39 -6.89
CA LEU A 266 -14.08 10.76 -6.92
C LEU A 266 -15.17 10.93 -7.97
N GLY A 267 -16.30 11.49 -7.55
CA GLY A 267 -17.41 11.83 -8.44
C GLY A 267 -18.22 10.60 -8.85
N ARG A 268 -19.44 10.47 -8.33
CA ARG A 268 -20.37 9.41 -8.71
C ARG A 268 -21.01 9.74 -10.06
N VAL A 269 -21.21 8.72 -10.89
CA VAL A 269 -21.76 8.88 -12.25
C VAL A 269 -23.11 8.18 -12.40
N GLN A 270 -23.20 6.93 -12.01
CA GLN A 270 -24.37 6.10 -12.27
C GLN A 270 -25.38 6.17 -11.13
N GLN A 271 -26.62 6.49 -11.47
CA GLN A 271 -27.77 6.48 -10.56
C GLN A 271 -28.48 5.15 -10.68
N GLN A 272 -28.80 4.53 -9.55
CA GLN A 272 -29.58 3.31 -9.48
C GLN A 272 -31.07 3.64 -9.57
N GLU A 273 -31.80 2.92 -10.42
CA GLU A 273 -33.23 3.21 -10.68
C GLU A 273 -34.13 2.89 -9.48
N MET A 274 -33.78 1.90 -8.66
CA MET A 274 -34.63 1.42 -7.56
C MET A 274 -34.84 2.44 -6.44
N ASP A 275 -33.83 3.26 -6.14
CA ASP A 275 -33.84 4.22 -5.03
C ASP A 275 -33.44 5.64 -5.46
N GLY A 276 -32.99 5.82 -6.70
CA GLY A 276 -32.54 7.09 -7.22
C GLY A 276 -31.25 7.59 -6.58
N LEU A 277 -30.44 6.72 -5.97
CA LEU A 277 -29.15 7.09 -5.38
C LEU A 277 -27.99 6.78 -6.32
N LEU A 278 -26.86 7.45 -6.11
CA LEU A 278 -25.63 7.25 -6.89
C LEU A 278 -24.69 6.30 -6.16
N TYR A 279 -24.16 5.34 -6.89
CA TYR A 279 -23.29 4.28 -6.38
C TYR A 279 -21.95 4.25 -7.13
N ILE A 280 -20.93 3.71 -6.48
CA ILE A 280 -19.66 3.33 -7.09
C ILE A 280 -19.42 1.85 -6.78
N CYS A 281 -19.10 1.07 -7.81
CA CYS A 281 -18.80 -0.34 -7.70
C CYS A 281 -17.48 -0.68 -8.39
N VAL A 282 -16.67 -1.51 -7.74
CA VAL A 282 -15.34 -1.92 -8.22
C VAL A 282 -15.27 -3.44 -8.25
N SER A 283 -14.93 -4.02 -9.40
CA SER A 283 -14.76 -5.46 -9.57
C SER A 283 -13.39 -5.92 -9.14
N HIS A 284 -12.35 -5.19 -9.53
CA HIS A 284 -10.97 -5.61 -9.33
C HIS A 284 -10.05 -4.42 -9.11
N VAL A 285 -9.07 -4.60 -8.21
CA VAL A 285 -7.96 -3.68 -8.00
C VAL A 285 -6.66 -4.46 -8.07
N LYS A 286 -5.70 -3.89 -8.79
CA LYS A 286 -4.36 -4.45 -8.96
C LYS A 286 -3.31 -3.38 -8.69
N VAL A 287 -2.26 -3.68 -7.93
CA VAL A 287 -1.21 -2.69 -7.62
C VAL A 287 0.13 -3.25 -8.05
N LEU A 288 0.72 -2.62 -9.05
CA LEU A 288 1.98 -3.04 -9.64
C LEU A 288 3.12 -2.19 -9.10
N GLY A 289 4.10 -2.88 -8.55
CA GLY A 289 5.26 -2.24 -7.95
C GLY A 289 6.34 -3.23 -7.56
N ARG A 290 7.23 -2.81 -6.66
CA ARG A 290 8.35 -3.61 -6.18
C ARG A 290 8.62 -3.35 -4.71
N PRO A 291 8.46 -4.37 -3.84
CA PRO A 291 8.99 -4.35 -2.49
C PRO A 291 10.49 -4.12 -2.47
N LEU A 292 10.96 -3.27 -1.55
CA LEU A 292 12.38 -3.02 -1.32
C LEU A 292 12.97 -3.97 -0.25
N SER A 293 12.12 -4.72 0.44
CA SER A 293 12.51 -5.81 1.31
C SER A 293 13.10 -6.98 0.50
N PRO A 294 13.98 -7.82 1.09
CA PRO A 294 14.55 -7.70 2.44
C PRO A 294 15.78 -6.77 2.54
N ALA A 295 16.15 -6.05 1.47
CA ALA A 295 17.32 -5.16 1.50
C ALA A 295 17.08 -3.88 2.29
N PHE A 296 15.87 -3.32 2.23
CA PHE A 296 15.50 -2.10 2.92
C PHE A 296 14.22 -2.30 3.73
N HIS A 297 14.23 -1.72 4.93
CA HIS A 297 13.07 -1.64 5.82
C HIS A 297 12.96 -0.24 6.39
N VAL A 298 11.74 0.17 6.74
CA VAL A 298 11.49 1.44 7.40
C VAL A 298 10.79 1.19 8.71
N GLU A 299 11.25 1.86 9.75
CA GLU A 299 10.55 1.96 11.03
C GLU A 299 10.13 3.40 11.28
N ILE A 300 8.92 3.59 11.80
CA ILE A 300 8.39 4.90 12.15
C ILE A 300 8.79 5.19 13.59
N LEU A 301 9.42 6.34 13.81
CA LEU A 301 9.91 6.77 15.11
C LEU A 301 8.84 7.61 15.81
N GLU A 302 8.25 7.05 16.85
CA GLU A 302 7.35 7.78 17.75
C GLU A 302 8.13 8.63 18.76
N PRO A 303 7.68 9.86 19.08
CA PRO A 303 6.48 10.56 18.62
C PRO A 303 6.73 11.49 17.41
N SER A 304 7.92 11.46 16.81
CA SER A 304 8.32 12.44 15.78
C SER A 304 7.63 12.19 14.43
N GLY A 305 7.15 10.98 14.18
CA GLY A 305 6.62 10.55 12.89
C GLY A 305 7.67 10.45 11.79
N LYS A 306 8.96 10.58 12.14
CA LYS A 306 10.08 10.44 11.21
C LYS A 306 10.45 8.98 11.00
N PHE A 307 11.33 8.72 10.04
CA PHE A 307 11.67 7.36 9.62
C PHE A 307 13.10 6.97 10.00
N LEU A 308 13.25 5.73 10.46
CA LEU A 308 14.52 5.01 10.53
C LEU A 308 14.62 4.09 9.31
N LEU A 309 15.61 4.36 8.45
CA LEU A 309 15.91 3.50 7.30
C LEU A 309 16.91 2.42 7.71
N LYS A 310 16.50 1.16 7.62
CA LYS A 310 17.36 -0.01 7.87
C LYS A 310 17.82 -0.62 6.56
N TYR A 311 19.13 -0.86 6.45
CA TYR A 311 19.75 -1.44 5.27
C TYR A 311 20.45 -2.77 5.58
N CYS A 312 20.14 -3.77 4.75
CA CYS A 312 20.67 -5.13 4.80
C CYS A 312 21.48 -5.42 3.52
N PRO A 313 22.80 -5.15 3.50
CA PRO A 313 23.62 -5.31 2.29
C PRO A 313 23.61 -6.71 1.70
N HIS A 314 23.59 -7.76 2.54
CA HIS A 314 23.57 -9.16 2.09
C HIS A 314 22.30 -9.53 1.32
N ALA A 315 21.20 -8.82 1.59
CA ALA A 315 19.92 -9.02 0.93
C ALA A 315 19.78 -8.21 -0.37
N LEU A 316 20.68 -7.25 -0.64
CA LEU A 316 20.59 -6.35 -1.80
C LEU A 316 20.50 -7.12 -3.12
N GLN A 317 21.39 -8.10 -3.30
CA GLN A 317 21.42 -8.88 -4.54
C GLN A 317 20.14 -9.69 -4.73
N HIS A 318 19.57 -10.21 -3.64
CA HIS A 318 18.31 -10.94 -3.67
C HIS A 318 17.14 -10.01 -4.05
N THR A 319 17.06 -8.80 -3.47
CA THR A 319 16.07 -7.79 -3.85
C THR A 319 16.20 -7.39 -5.32
N LEU A 320 17.42 -7.26 -5.85
CA LEU A 320 17.64 -6.94 -7.27
C LEU A 320 17.27 -8.07 -8.23
N GLN A 321 17.39 -9.32 -7.80
CA GLN A 321 17.16 -10.50 -8.64
C GLN A 321 15.79 -11.14 -8.47
N SER A 322 15.03 -10.76 -7.43
CA SER A 322 13.73 -11.36 -7.13
C SER A 322 12.82 -11.23 -8.35
N LYS A 323 12.52 -12.36 -9.00
CA LYS A 323 11.37 -12.47 -9.88
C LYS A 323 10.21 -12.98 -9.04
N GLU A 324 8.99 -12.60 -9.40
CA GLU A 324 7.80 -13.20 -8.81
C GLU A 324 7.96 -14.73 -8.85
N PRO A 325 7.77 -15.46 -7.74
CA PRO A 325 7.66 -16.91 -7.84
C PRO A 325 6.47 -17.20 -8.77
N GLU A 326 6.68 -18.04 -9.79
CA GLU A 326 5.57 -18.57 -10.59
C GLU A 326 4.54 -19.14 -9.62
N LEU A 327 3.32 -18.59 -9.63
CA LEU A 327 2.22 -19.10 -8.81
C LEU A 327 2.00 -20.57 -9.20
N ALA A 328 2.50 -21.49 -8.36
CA ALA A 328 1.82 -22.75 -8.21
C ALA A 328 0.41 -22.42 -7.68
N PRO A 329 -0.67 -23.00 -8.22
CA PRO A 329 -2.01 -22.73 -7.74
C PRO A 329 -2.08 -22.98 -6.23
N MET A 330 -2.38 -21.92 -5.48
CA MET A 330 -2.55 -21.99 -4.03
C MET A 330 -3.63 -23.04 -3.72
N PRO A 331 -3.40 -23.97 -2.77
CA PRO A 331 -4.46 -24.83 -2.29
C PRO A 331 -5.53 -23.95 -1.63
N ILE A 332 -6.78 -24.21 -1.97
CA ILE A 332 -7.96 -23.56 -1.39
C ILE A 332 -7.91 -23.80 0.13
N ILE A 333 -7.49 -22.80 0.89
CA ILE A 333 -7.70 -22.79 2.35
C ILE A 333 -9.15 -22.33 2.52
N ALA A 334 -10.05 -23.30 2.60
CA ALA A 334 -11.39 -23.07 3.10
C ALA A 334 -11.25 -22.68 4.57
N THR A 335 -11.34 -21.40 4.88
CA THR A 335 -11.61 -20.95 6.25
C THR A 335 -12.94 -21.56 6.66
N GLU A 336 -12.94 -22.43 7.67
CA GLU A 336 -14.10 -23.19 8.16
C GLU A 336 -15.30 -22.28 8.52
N ASP A 337 -15.07 -20.98 8.75
CA ASP A 337 -16.10 -19.98 8.98
C ASP A 337 -17.01 -19.71 7.77
N VAL A 338 -16.50 -19.90 6.55
CA VAL A 338 -17.32 -19.83 5.32
C VAL A 338 -18.14 -21.12 5.13
N PHE A 339 -17.69 -22.23 5.73
CA PHE A 339 -18.36 -23.53 5.59
C PHE A 339 -19.63 -23.60 6.45
N TRP A 340 -19.61 -23.09 7.68
CA TRP A 340 -20.81 -23.12 8.55
C TRP A 340 -21.92 -22.17 8.08
N GLY A 341 -21.57 -21.03 7.46
CA GLY A 341 -22.54 -20.18 6.75
C GLY A 341 -23.18 -20.86 5.52
N ARG A 342 -22.50 -21.87 4.94
CA ARG A 342 -22.97 -22.60 3.74
C ARG A 342 -23.82 -23.83 4.03
N VAL A 343 -23.72 -24.43 5.22
CA VAL A 343 -24.58 -25.58 5.60
C VAL A 343 -25.99 -25.13 6.00
N GLY A 344 -26.12 -23.96 6.65
CA GLY A 344 -27.42 -23.41 7.06
C GLY A 344 -28.36 -23.07 5.89
N LEU A 345 -27.81 -22.64 4.75
CA LEU A 345 -28.60 -22.24 3.58
C LEU A 345 -29.11 -23.43 2.76
N LEU A 346 -28.37 -24.55 2.75
CA LEU A 346 -28.80 -25.79 2.08
C LEU A 346 -29.99 -26.43 2.80
N GLN A 347 -30.10 -26.26 4.11
CA GLN A 347 -31.24 -26.79 4.87
C GLN A 347 -32.54 -26.00 4.60
N TYR A 348 -32.43 -24.71 4.28
CA TYR A 348 -33.57 -23.89 3.85
C TYR A 348 -34.06 -24.25 2.45
N LEU A 349 -33.16 -24.61 1.53
CA LEU A 349 -33.49 -24.98 0.15
C LEU A 349 -34.02 -26.41 0.00
N VAL A 350 -33.76 -27.30 0.96
CA VAL A 350 -34.22 -28.70 0.94
C VAL A 350 -35.51 -28.90 1.77
N GLY A 351 -35.85 -27.98 2.68
CA GLY A 351 -37.05 -28.08 3.53
C GLY A 351 -38.33 -27.43 2.98
N GLY A 352 -38.26 -26.67 1.89
CA GLY A 352 -39.39 -25.91 1.36
C GLY A 352 -40.26 -26.68 0.38
N ASN A 353 -41.05 -27.65 0.87
CA ASN A 353 -42.25 -28.13 0.18
C ASN A 353 -43.19 -28.83 1.17
N GLN A 354 -43.98 -28.04 1.90
CA GLN A 354 -45.33 -28.42 2.29
C GLN A 354 -46.12 -27.16 2.68
N GLU A 355 -46.99 -26.73 1.77
CA GLU A 355 -48.11 -25.85 2.06
C GLU A 355 -49.14 -26.58 2.93
N ALA A 356 -49.69 -25.90 3.94
CA ALA A 356 -51.13 -25.91 4.25
C ALA A 356 -51.45 -24.93 5.40
N ASP A 357 -52.28 -23.94 5.09
CA ASP A 357 -53.41 -23.38 5.86
C ASP A 357 -53.26 -23.06 7.36
N GLY A 358 -53.59 -21.79 7.70
CA GLY A 358 -53.84 -21.32 9.07
C GLY A 358 -55.15 -21.87 9.68
N PRO A 359 -55.69 -21.31 10.80
CA PRO A 359 -55.43 -19.99 11.39
C PRO A 359 -55.21 -19.98 12.93
N PHE A 360 -54.96 -18.77 13.44
CA PHE A 360 -55.10 -18.26 14.82
C PHE A 360 -55.82 -19.16 15.85
N ASP A 361 -55.22 -19.28 17.05
CA ASP A 361 -55.97 -19.10 18.30
C ASP A 361 -55.07 -18.54 19.40
N SER A 362 -55.50 -17.41 19.96
CA SER A 362 -55.16 -16.93 21.29
C SER A 362 -55.87 -17.81 22.31
N ASP A 363 -55.23 -18.14 23.43
CA ASP A 363 -55.84 -17.93 24.74
C ASP A 363 -54.85 -18.27 25.86
N ASP A 364 -54.83 -17.35 26.82
CA ASP A 364 -54.31 -17.47 28.17
C ASP A 364 -54.93 -18.68 28.89
N GLU A 365 -54.21 -19.30 29.83
CA GLU A 365 -54.73 -19.53 31.19
C GLU A 365 -53.56 -19.85 32.15
N GLU A 366 -53.44 -18.99 33.16
CA GLU A 366 -52.80 -19.28 34.43
C GLU A 366 -53.46 -20.49 35.11
N ASN A 367 -52.67 -21.33 35.78
CA ASN A 367 -53.17 -21.95 37.00
C ASN A 367 -52.05 -22.15 38.02
N GLU A 368 -52.37 -21.67 39.21
CA GLU A 368 -51.58 -21.54 40.43
C GLU A 368 -51.20 -22.88 41.10
N MET A 369 -50.15 -22.79 41.92
CA MET A 369 -49.97 -23.33 43.29
C MET A 369 -50.48 -24.76 43.59
N ASP A 370 -49.75 -25.65 44.28
CA ASP A 370 -49.01 -25.42 45.52
C ASP A 370 -48.23 -26.70 45.92
N GLN A 371 -47.10 -26.49 46.59
CA GLN A 371 -46.60 -27.21 47.79
C GLN A 371 -46.55 -28.77 47.85
N PHE A 372 -45.35 -29.34 47.99
CA PHE A 372 -44.64 -29.60 49.29
C PHE A 372 -43.65 -30.79 49.23
N VAL A 373 -42.47 -30.59 49.86
CA VAL A 373 -41.72 -31.51 50.76
C VAL A 373 -41.15 -32.80 50.10
N LEU A 374 -39.82 -33.02 50.07
CA LEU A 374 -38.88 -33.11 51.20
C LEU A 374 -37.44 -32.82 50.72
#